data_AF-A0A7Y2HL91-F1
#
_entry.id   AF-A0A7Y2HL91-F1
#
_cell.length_a   1.000
_cell.length_b   1.000
_cell.length_c   1.000
_cell.angle_alpha   90.00
_cell.angle_beta   90.00
_cell.angle_gamma   90.00
#
_symmetry.space_group_name_H-M   'P 1'
#
loop_
_entity.id
_entity.type
_entity.pdbx_description
1 polymer ?
#
loop_
_entity_poly.entity_id
_entity_poly.type
_entity_poly.pdbx_seq_one_letter_code
_entity_poly.pdbx_strand_id
1 'polypeptide(L)'
;LEVKQVTVYGLRVDGGNFDNDGTIIISDITEQFAYGIECLTNFYNDGTINMDDIKGGIRAAGFSFDNNGPITMTNMQGTCLKTEDEFHNMANGSIEISGVPGETIVAGISTLDDALGYKPFINDGTIEISNTAIAIDQRDGTIENNGSITISDSDFGINQWGFFDPPIFENAGSIDIRDLTFGTYAIHVEEGDANSFNFMNLSTGTIYIENTYGGIDATSGVENHGSITMQNISERGIYINGVGISAEFYNGVTGMISIDNALNGIYFDGTLLGEINNMPINNDGIVTLNNITGELITGDDSNEKFNNINTVFLDGHLDCSWMDLDAIVGVGDSIGKLDISNYAAINPEFTFDLTGNGVNKNFNNHDTITFDAAVTIGGDLIVTSLPGFVPAIGEEYTLLQSTVSLLGSFTNTTLPNLPSNMEWSLNYLSDRITLSILPNKKEWLGTINPNWNNAGNWEGGTIPSVIDDVIIPSGAINNPQVNIGVFTIGFSNMNTTHECNSMEIEEGATLIINSNAVIRNRGQLIINGLLRLKNTTLPLINNNGGSIEIGPSGGLIIKP
;
A
#
# COMPACT_ATOMS: atom_id res chain seq x y z
N LEU A 1 39.87 -16.66 31.28
CA LEU A 1 41.20 -16.11 30.94
C LEU A 1 41.07 -14.59 30.86
N GLU A 2 42.00 -13.86 31.45
CA GLU A 2 42.00 -12.39 31.41
C GLU A 2 43.34 -11.91 30.83
N VAL A 3 43.29 -11.12 29.76
CA VAL A 3 44.46 -10.56 29.06
C VAL A 3 44.31 -9.05 29.00
N LYS A 4 45.28 -8.31 29.55
CA LYS A 4 45.23 -6.85 29.64
C LYS A 4 46.58 -6.21 29.31
N GLN A 5 46.54 -5.01 28.73
CA GLN A 5 47.71 -4.14 28.54
C GLN A 5 48.85 -4.80 27.75
N VAL A 6 48.51 -5.54 26.70
CA VAL A 6 49.50 -6.15 25.80
C VAL A 6 49.72 -5.26 24.58
N THR A 7 50.98 -5.20 24.14
CA THR A 7 51.37 -4.30 23.04
C THR A 7 51.21 -4.90 21.67
N VAL A 8 51.14 -6.23 21.52
CA VAL A 8 51.02 -6.91 20.22
C VAL A 8 49.72 -7.72 20.25
N TYR A 9 49.74 -9.05 20.13
CA TYR A 9 48.52 -9.87 20.17
C TYR A 9 48.06 -10.18 21.59
N GLY A 10 46.74 -10.31 21.77
CA GLY A 10 46.16 -10.86 22.99
C GLY A 10 46.42 -12.37 23.10
N LEU A 11 45.74 -13.13 22.25
CA LEU A 11 45.87 -14.59 22.13
C LEU A 11 46.11 -14.97 20.67
N ARG A 12 47.07 -15.87 20.44
CA ARG A 12 47.39 -16.36 19.10
C ARG A 12 47.43 -17.90 19.09
N VAL A 13 46.70 -18.51 18.17
CA VAL A 13 46.66 -19.96 17.95
C VAL A 13 47.16 -20.26 16.53
N ASP A 14 48.41 -20.71 16.45
CA ASP A 14 49.06 -21.05 15.17
C ASP A 14 48.79 -22.51 14.73
N GLY A 15 48.22 -23.35 15.60
CA GLY A 15 47.92 -24.75 15.29
C GLY A 15 47.05 -25.45 16.35
N GLY A 16 46.25 -26.43 15.92
CA GLY A 16 45.15 -26.99 16.72
C GLY A 16 43.94 -26.06 16.76
N ASN A 17 42.78 -26.52 17.24
CA ASN A 17 41.58 -25.68 17.31
C ASN A 17 41.63 -24.72 18.51
N PHE A 18 40.95 -23.58 18.41
CA PHE A 18 40.62 -22.76 19.57
C PHE A 18 39.26 -23.19 20.08
N ASP A 19 39.20 -23.83 21.26
CA ASP A 19 37.97 -24.25 21.91
C ASP A 19 37.77 -23.42 23.20
N ASN A 20 36.77 -22.55 23.25
CA ASN A 20 36.43 -21.78 24.44
C ASN A 20 35.11 -22.26 25.07
N ASP A 21 35.20 -22.92 26.23
CA ASP A 21 34.05 -23.27 27.09
C ASP A 21 33.87 -22.31 28.29
N GLY A 22 34.76 -21.32 28.43
CA GLY A 22 34.87 -20.47 29.62
C GLY A 22 34.66 -18.98 29.33
N THR A 23 35.05 -18.14 30.28
CA THR A 23 35.01 -16.68 30.08
C THR A 23 36.40 -16.16 29.68
N ILE A 24 36.48 -15.39 28.61
CA ILE A 24 37.67 -14.67 28.14
C ILE A 24 37.39 -13.18 28.20
N ILE A 25 38.32 -12.41 28.76
CA ILE A 25 38.26 -10.95 28.82
C ILE A 25 39.56 -10.40 28.26
N ILE A 26 39.48 -9.53 27.25
CA ILE A 26 40.63 -8.89 26.60
C ILE A 26 40.42 -7.38 26.60
N SER A 27 41.38 -6.61 27.10
CA SER A 27 41.32 -5.14 27.04
C SER A 27 42.65 -4.45 26.82
N ASP A 28 42.59 -3.19 26.39
CA ASP A 28 43.71 -2.25 26.32
C ASP A 28 44.85 -2.67 25.34
N ILE A 29 44.49 -3.09 24.12
CA ILE A 29 45.46 -3.45 23.06
C ILE A 29 45.66 -2.26 22.13
N THR A 30 46.87 -1.72 22.13
CA THR A 30 47.15 -0.41 21.52
C THR A 30 47.83 -0.46 20.15
N GLU A 31 48.33 -1.60 19.70
CA GLU A 31 48.99 -1.73 18.39
C GLU A 31 47.98 -1.84 17.25
N GLN A 32 48.24 -1.11 16.17
CA GLN A 32 47.28 -0.88 15.07
C GLN A 32 46.94 -2.13 14.25
N PHE A 33 47.80 -3.15 14.29
CA PHE A 33 47.63 -4.39 13.51
C PHE A 33 47.47 -5.62 14.41
N ALA A 34 47.23 -5.39 15.70
CA ALA A 34 47.03 -6.46 16.65
C ALA A 34 45.56 -6.88 16.73
N TYR A 35 45.36 -8.18 16.85
CA TYR A 35 44.08 -8.77 17.22
C TYR A 35 44.06 -9.16 18.69
N GLY A 36 42.91 -9.00 19.34
CA GLY A 36 42.61 -9.59 20.64
C GLY A 36 42.75 -11.11 20.58
N ILE A 37 42.17 -11.76 19.58
CA ILE A 37 42.38 -13.18 19.30
C ILE A 37 42.71 -13.37 17.82
N GLU A 38 43.83 -14.01 17.52
CA GLU A 38 44.18 -14.48 16.18
C GLU A 38 44.21 -16.01 16.17
N CYS A 39 43.30 -16.63 15.45
CA CYS A 39 43.22 -18.08 15.29
C CYS A 39 43.43 -18.44 13.82
N LEU A 40 44.51 -19.17 13.51
CA LEU A 40 44.84 -19.59 12.14
C LEU A 40 44.25 -20.97 11.78
N THR A 41 43.29 -21.41 12.58
CA THR A 41 42.65 -22.72 12.56
C THR A 41 41.18 -22.55 12.98
N ASN A 42 40.43 -23.64 13.17
CA ASN A 42 39.02 -23.58 13.56
C ASN A 42 38.84 -22.89 14.91
N PHE A 43 37.85 -22.02 14.98
CA PHE A 43 37.49 -21.26 16.17
C PHE A 43 36.12 -21.71 16.67
N TYR A 44 36.06 -22.29 17.86
CA TYR A 44 34.84 -22.73 18.54
C TYR A 44 34.64 -21.95 19.84
N ASN A 45 33.51 -21.26 19.97
CA ASN A 45 33.14 -20.55 21.19
C ASN A 45 31.81 -21.04 21.76
N ASP A 46 31.86 -21.86 22.80
CA ASP A 46 30.70 -22.23 23.65
C ASP A 46 30.62 -21.36 24.92
N GLY A 47 31.65 -20.57 25.20
CA GLY A 47 31.80 -19.71 26.37
C GLY A 47 31.48 -18.23 26.12
N THR A 48 31.99 -17.36 26.99
CA THR A 48 31.82 -15.90 26.92
C THR A 48 33.12 -15.24 26.51
N ILE A 49 33.08 -14.27 25.59
CA ILE A 49 34.22 -13.44 25.21
C ILE A 49 33.84 -11.97 25.33
N ASN A 50 34.57 -11.21 26.14
CA ASN A 50 34.40 -9.77 26.29
C ASN A 50 35.67 -9.05 25.83
N MET A 51 35.52 -8.07 24.95
CA MET A 51 36.60 -7.25 24.42
C MET A 51 36.29 -5.76 24.57
N ASP A 52 37.26 -4.98 25.03
CA ASP A 52 37.07 -3.53 25.26
C ASP A 52 38.36 -2.74 24.98
N ASP A 53 38.24 -1.58 24.33
CA ASP A 53 39.37 -0.68 24.03
C ASP A 53 40.53 -1.39 23.28
N ILE A 54 40.20 -2.13 22.22
CA ILE A 54 41.18 -2.81 21.38
C ILE A 54 41.06 -2.42 19.91
N LYS A 55 42.18 -2.45 19.18
CA LYS A 55 42.20 -2.04 17.78
C LYS A 55 41.66 -3.08 16.81
N GLY A 56 41.92 -4.36 17.04
CA GLY A 56 41.33 -5.46 16.27
C GLY A 56 40.79 -6.51 17.23
N GLY A 57 39.59 -7.04 16.98
CA GLY A 57 38.96 -8.02 17.87
C GLY A 57 39.43 -9.44 17.61
N ILE A 58 38.62 -10.21 16.89
CA ILE A 58 38.89 -11.58 16.52
C ILE A 58 39.27 -11.65 15.04
N ARG A 59 40.35 -12.36 14.72
CA ARG A 59 40.65 -12.85 13.37
C ARG A 59 40.66 -14.38 13.38
N ALA A 60 39.71 -14.98 12.68
CA ALA A 60 39.66 -16.40 12.41
C ALA A 60 40.04 -16.66 10.94
N ALA A 61 41.32 -16.99 10.75
CA ALA A 61 41.91 -17.28 9.44
C ALA A 61 41.93 -18.79 9.10
N GLY A 62 41.35 -19.63 9.97
CA GLY A 62 41.18 -21.05 9.70
C GLY A 62 39.89 -21.36 8.94
N PHE A 63 39.51 -22.64 8.90
CA PHE A 63 38.43 -23.14 8.05
C PHE A 63 37.01 -22.78 8.53
N SER A 64 36.80 -22.55 9.82
CA SER A 64 35.48 -22.17 10.35
C SER A 64 35.58 -21.29 11.59
N PHE A 65 34.62 -20.38 11.72
CA PHE A 65 34.29 -19.66 12.94
C PHE A 65 32.90 -20.09 13.41
N ASP A 66 32.85 -20.84 14.51
CA ASP A 66 31.62 -21.37 15.09
C ASP A 66 31.36 -20.74 16.46
N ASN A 67 30.37 -19.85 16.53
CA ASN A 67 29.98 -19.18 17.77
C ASN A 67 28.66 -19.72 18.32
N ASN A 68 28.68 -20.22 19.54
CA ASN A 68 27.54 -20.78 20.26
C ASN A 68 27.30 -20.09 21.62
N GLY A 69 28.18 -19.17 22.00
CA GLY A 69 28.10 -18.38 23.23
C GLY A 69 28.14 -16.87 22.98
N PRO A 70 28.11 -16.05 24.05
CA PRO A 70 28.10 -14.60 23.93
C PRO A 70 29.49 -14.02 23.64
N ILE A 71 29.55 -13.09 22.68
CA ILE A 71 30.70 -12.25 22.35
C ILE A 71 30.26 -10.79 22.44
N THR A 72 30.91 -9.99 23.28
CA THR A 72 30.69 -8.54 23.40
C THR A 72 31.98 -7.80 23.07
N MET A 73 31.92 -6.82 22.17
CA MET A 73 33.05 -5.99 21.77
C MET A 73 32.68 -4.50 21.84
N THR A 74 33.33 -3.77 22.75
CA THR A 74 33.07 -2.34 22.98
C THR A 74 34.29 -1.48 22.65
N ASN A 75 34.06 -0.24 22.21
CA ASN A 75 35.11 0.77 22.00
C ASN A 75 36.25 0.29 21.07
N MET A 76 35.86 -0.40 20.02
CA MET A 76 36.78 -0.97 19.03
C MET A 76 37.25 0.12 18.06
N GLN A 77 38.48 0.03 17.55
CA GLN A 77 39.02 1.04 16.60
C GLN A 77 39.23 0.53 15.17
N GLY A 78 39.06 -0.77 14.93
CA GLY A 78 39.32 -1.43 13.64
C GLY A 78 38.26 -2.47 13.35
N THR A 79 38.63 -3.58 12.72
CA THR A 79 37.70 -4.69 12.46
C THR A 79 37.46 -5.49 13.74
N CYS A 80 36.19 -5.60 14.16
CA CYS A 80 35.83 -6.33 15.37
C CYS A 80 35.93 -7.84 15.16
N LEU A 81 35.35 -8.35 14.09
CA LEU A 81 35.41 -9.77 13.75
C LEU A 81 35.76 -9.93 12.29
N LYS A 82 36.87 -10.61 12.03
CA LYS A 82 37.31 -10.98 10.69
C LYS A 82 37.32 -12.50 10.55
N THR A 83 36.59 -13.04 9.58
CA THR A 83 36.78 -14.42 9.11
C THR A 83 37.39 -14.43 7.72
N GLU A 84 38.17 -15.46 7.42
CA GLU A 84 38.71 -15.69 6.07
C GLU A 84 38.08 -16.94 5.41
N ASP A 85 37.12 -17.57 6.10
CA ASP A 85 36.40 -18.79 5.71
C ASP A 85 34.97 -18.76 6.31
N GLU A 86 34.31 -19.91 6.43
CA GLU A 86 32.94 -20.06 6.94
C GLU A 86 32.70 -19.34 8.28
N PHE A 87 31.58 -18.61 8.38
CA PHE A 87 31.12 -17.97 9.62
C PHE A 87 29.78 -18.56 10.03
N HIS A 88 29.70 -19.12 11.23
CA HIS A 88 28.48 -19.65 11.83
C HIS A 88 28.22 -19.02 13.20
N ASN A 89 27.16 -18.24 13.33
CA ASN A 89 26.62 -17.83 14.62
C ASN A 89 25.40 -18.68 14.94
N MET A 90 25.60 -19.71 15.75
CA MET A 90 24.59 -20.72 16.09
C MET A 90 23.43 -20.11 16.89
N ALA A 91 22.33 -20.84 17.01
CA ALA A 91 21.10 -20.36 17.66
C ALA A 91 21.26 -19.86 19.11
N ASN A 92 22.27 -20.33 19.86
CA ASN A 92 22.56 -19.81 21.22
C ASN A 92 23.64 -18.72 21.24
N GLY A 93 24.30 -18.50 20.09
CA GLY A 93 25.34 -17.50 19.92
C GLY A 93 24.77 -16.08 19.89
N SER A 94 25.45 -15.16 20.55
CA SER A 94 25.13 -13.73 20.47
C SER A 94 26.40 -12.92 20.23
N ILE A 95 26.36 -11.96 19.32
CA ILE A 95 27.46 -11.05 19.03
C ILE A 95 26.95 -9.62 19.19
N GLU A 96 27.57 -8.87 20.10
CA GLU A 96 27.27 -7.46 20.35
C GLU A 96 28.52 -6.63 20.05
N ILE A 97 28.42 -5.68 19.12
CA ILE A 97 29.50 -4.78 18.72
C ILE A 97 28.98 -3.34 18.86
N SER A 98 29.64 -2.54 19.70
CA SER A 98 29.26 -1.13 19.88
C SER A 98 30.48 -0.21 19.94
N GLY A 99 30.49 0.80 19.08
CA GLY A 99 31.47 1.89 19.12
C GLY A 99 31.12 3.00 20.11
N VAL A 100 32.08 3.90 20.36
CA VAL A 100 31.81 5.16 21.06
C VAL A 100 31.15 6.13 20.08
N PRO A 101 30.07 6.82 20.46
CA PRO A 101 29.47 7.84 19.59
C PRO A 101 30.50 8.87 19.10
N GLY A 102 30.62 9.01 17.78
CA GLY A 102 31.58 9.90 17.12
C GLY A 102 32.95 9.28 16.79
N GLU A 103 33.19 8.04 17.20
CA GLU A 103 34.28 7.22 16.69
C GLU A 103 33.70 6.07 15.86
N THR A 104 34.24 5.87 14.66
CA THR A 104 33.72 4.86 13.73
C THR A 104 34.59 3.62 13.78
N ILE A 105 34.03 2.49 14.21
CA ILE A 105 34.64 1.17 14.04
C ILE A 105 34.78 0.89 12.55
N VAL A 106 35.96 0.48 12.07
CA VAL A 106 36.16 0.29 10.61
C VAL A 106 35.21 -0.75 10.02
N ALA A 107 35.03 -1.89 10.68
CA ALA A 107 34.03 -2.88 10.30
C ALA A 107 33.56 -3.68 11.52
N GLY A 108 32.26 -3.96 11.61
CA GLY A 108 31.71 -4.87 12.61
C GLY A 108 32.17 -6.30 12.33
N ILE A 109 31.51 -6.96 11.38
CA ILE A 109 31.89 -8.28 10.89
C ILE A 109 32.36 -8.16 9.45
N SER A 110 33.51 -8.73 9.14
CA SER A 110 34.05 -8.79 7.79
C SER A 110 34.46 -10.21 7.45
N THR A 111 33.92 -10.73 6.36
CA THR A 111 34.38 -12.00 5.79
C THR A 111 35.10 -11.66 4.49
N LEU A 112 36.42 -11.82 4.51
CA LEU A 112 37.26 -11.46 3.38
C LEU A 112 37.71 -12.72 2.68
N ASP A 113 37.58 -12.72 1.35
CA ASP A 113 38.22 -13.74 0.53
C ASP A 113 39.60 -13.29 0.04
N ASP A 114 40.60 -14.15 0.30
CA ASP A 114 41.89 -14.13 -0.38
C ASP A 114 42.03 -15.35 -1.34
N ALA A 115 41.05 -16.27 -1.42
CA ALA A 115 41.13 -17.54 -2.14
C ALA A 115 39.77 -18.21 -2.56
N LEU A 116 39.20 -17.79 -3.70
CA LEU A 116 38.41 -18.57 -4.69
C LEU A 116 37.51 -19.73 -4.18
N GLY A 117 36.67 -19.50 -3.18
CA GLY A 117 35.80 -20.56 -2.65
C GLY A 117 34.57 -20.02 -1.95
N TYR A 118 33.43 -20.64 -2.24
CA TYR A 118 32.14 -20.37 -1.59
C TYR A 118 32.24 -20.50 -0.06
N LYS A 119 32.01 -19.40 0.66
CA LYS A 119 32.12 -19.30 2.12
C LYS A 119 30.84 -18.72 2.72
N PRO A 120 29.98 -19.54 3.33
CA PRO A 120 28.72 -19.04 3.87
C PRO A 120 28.94 -18.22 5.15
N PHE A 121 28.12 -17.18 5.29
CA PHE A 121 27.82 -16.50 6.54
C PHE A 121 26.45 -16.97 6.99
N ILE A 122 26.40 -17.79 8.05
CA ILE A 122 25.16 -18.34 8.60
C ILE A 122 24.93 -17.73 9.97
N ASN A 123 23.78 -17.07 10.15
CA ASN A 123 23.33 -16.55 11.43
C ASN A 123 22.02 -17.20 11.85
N ASP A 124 22.08 -18.09 12.83
CA ASP A 124 20.92 -18.64 13.54
C ASP A 124 20.66 -17.92 14.89
N GLY A 125 21.64 -17.18 15.39
CA GLY A 125 21.63 -16.51 16.69
C GLY A 125 21.25 -15.03 16.65
N THR A 126 21.86 -14.22 17.52
CA THR A 126 21.64 -12.77 17.58
C THR A 126 22.92 -12.00 17.23
N ILE A 127 22.82 -10.99 16.37
CA ILE A 127 23.89 -10.07 16.03
C ILE A 127 23.38 -8.64 16.20
N GLU A 128 24.05 -7.85 17.04
CA GLU A 128 23.76 -6.43 17.28
C GLU A 128 25.02 -5.61 16.99
N ILE A 129 24.93 -4.64 16.08
CA ILE A 129 26.06 -3.82 15.64
C ILE A 129 25.67 -2.34 15.64
N SER A 130 26.50 -1.49 16.24
CA SER A 130 26.30 -0.04 16.19
C SER A 130 27.60 0.76 16.09
N ASN A 131 27.51 1.98 15.56
CA ASN A 131 28.65 2.92 15.44
C ASN A 131 29.82 2.35 14.64
N THR A 132 29.51 1.72 13.50
CA THR A 132 30.50 1.16 12.56
C THR A 132 30.51 1.92 11.24
N ALA A 133 31.60 1.86 10.50
CA ALA A 133 31.60 2.31 9.12
C ALA A 133 30.79 1.29 8.33
N ILE A 134 31.20 0.01 8.35
CA ILE A 134 30.44 -1.07 7.72
C ILE A 134 30.05 -2.09 8.78
N ALA A 135 28.76 -2.36 8.95
CA ALA A 135 28.31 -3.30 9.98
C ALA A 135 28.67 -4.74 9.59
N ILE A 136 28.27 -5.18 8.38
CA ILE A 136 28.61 -6.50 7.83
C ILE A 136 29.18 -6.31 6.42
N ASP A 137 30.43 -6.74 6.19
CA ASP A 137 31.10 -6.76 4.88
C ASP A 137 31.36 -8.21 4.47
N GLN A 138 30.50 -8.78 3.62
CA GLN A 138 30.65 -10.12 3.05
C GLN A 138 31.22 -9.99 1.63
N ARG A 139 32.40 -10.55 1.36
CA ARG A 139 33.03 -10.43 0.02
C ARG A 139 32.95 -11.64 -0.89
N ASP A 140 32.45 -12.76 -0.39
CA ASP A 140 32.23 -13.98 -1.17
C ASP A 140 31.19 -14.85 -0.46
N GLY A 141 30.46 -15.70 -1.20
CA GLY A 141 29.50 -16.66 -0.67
C GLY A 141 28.11 -16.10 -0.34
N THR A 142 27.34 -16.88 0.41
CA THR A 142 25.94 -16.60 0.76
C THR A 142 25.83 -16.04 2.18
N ILE A 143 24.94 -15.08 2.38
CA ILE A 143 24.45 -14.70 3.72
C ILE A 143 23.13 -15.44 3.95
N GLU A 144 23.09 -16.34 4.93
CA GLU A 144 21.87 -17.02 5.41
C GLU A 144 21.53 -16.50 6.81
N ASN A 145 20.44 -15.74 6.95
CA ASN A 145 19.95 -15.25 8.23
C ASN A 145 18.68 -15.98 8.66
N ASN A 146 18.79 -16.86 9.65
CA ASN A 146 17.66 -17.50 10.35
C ASN A 146 17.39 -16.87 11.73
N GLY A 147 18.34 -16.07 12.23
CA GLY A 147 18.32 -15.43 13.55
C GLY A 147 17.85 -13.98 13.53
N SER A 148 18.47 -13.14 14.35
CA SER A 148 18.21 -11.69 14.41
C SER A 148 19.48 -10.90 14.11
N ILE A 149 19.38 -9.90 13.23
CA ILE A 149 20.43 -8.91 12.95
C ILE A 149 19.86 -7.52 13.23
N THR A 150 20.52 -6.75 14.09
CA THR A 150 20.17 -5.35 14.38
C THR A 150 21.38 -4.46 14.12
N ILE A 151 21.19 -3.44 13.28
CA ILE A 151 22.23 -2.48 12.91
C ILE A 151 21.72 -1.06 13.17
N SER A 152 22.47 -0.24 13.91
CA SER A 152 22.13 1.18 14.11
C SER A 152 23.34 2.10 14.02
N ASP A 153 23.10 3.38 13.78
CA ASP A 153 24.11 4.45 13.89
C ASP A 153 25.42 4.15 13.14
N SER A 154 25.32 3.47 11.98
CA SER A 154 26.47 3.04 11.19
C SER A 154 26.49 3.76 9.84
N ASP A 155 27.65 3.88 9.19
CA ASP A 155 27.71 4.52 7.86
C ASP A 155 27.04 3.64 6.80
N PHE A 156 27.24 2.31 6.88
CA PHE A 156 26.74 1.28 5.98
C PHE A 156 26.15 0.12 6.78
N GLY A 157 25.08 -0.49 6.27
CA GLY A 157 24.44 -1.67 6.85
C GLY A 157 25.14 -2.97 6.45
N ILE A 158 24.44 -3.77 5.65
CA ILE A 158 24.96 -5.03 5.10
C ILE A 158 25.47 -4.77 3.68
N ASN A 159 26.76 -5.01 3.47
CA ASN A 159 27.38 -4.97 2.16
C ASN A 159 27.82 -6.37 1.76
N GLN A 160 27.27 -6.87 0.67
CA GLN A 160 27.68 -8.12 0.04
C GLN A 160 28.24 -7.81 -1.34
N TRP A 161 29.55 -7.96 -1.47
CA TRP A 161 30.27 -7.92 -2.74
C TRP A 161 30.72 -9.34 -3.09
N GLY A 162 30.81 -9.71 -4.35
CA GLY A 162 31.32 -11.04 -4.71
C GLY A 162 31.66 -11.16 -6.17
N PHE A 163 32.90 -11.56 -6.49
CA PHE A 163 33.40 -11.69 -7.87
C PHE A 163 33.07 -13.03 -8.55
N PHE A 164 32.61 -14.05 -7.79
CA PHE A 164 32.55 -15.44 -8.26
C PHE A 164 31.31 -16.20 -7.72
N ASP A 165 30.48 -16.71 -8.65
CA ASP A 165 29.18 -17.38 -8.40
C ASP A 165 28.17 -16.48 -7.63
N PRO A 166 26.85 -16.56 -7.90
CA PRO A 166 25.91 -15.56 -7.40
C PRO A 166 25.97 -15.45 -5.87
N PRO A 167 26.39 -14.29 -5.30
CA PRO A 167 26.16 -14.04 -3.90
C PRO A 167 24.65 -14.13 -3.69
N ILE A 168 24.24 -14.91 -2.71
CA ILE A 168 22.84 -15.03 -2.33
C ILE A 168 22.71 -14.43 -0.94
N PHE A 169 21.72 -13.56 -0.78
CA PHE A 169 21.25 -13.07 0.49
C PHE A 169 19.92 -13.74 0.77
N GLU A 170 19.88 -14.65 1.74
CA GLU A 170 18.66 -15.36 2.16
C GLU A 170 18.31 -14.97 3.59
N ASN A 171 17.11 -14.42 3.78
CA ASN A 171 16.60 -14.05 5.08
C ASN A 171 15.34 -14.85 5.44
N ALA A 172 15.43 -15.71 6.44
CA ALA A 172 14.30 -16.35 7.12
C ALA A 172 14.03 -15.78 8.52
N GLY A 173 14.94 -14.97 9.06
CA GLY A 173 14.92 -14.37 10.39
C GLY A 173 14.46 -12.91 10.41
N SER A 174 14.94 -12.16 11.40
CA SER A 174 14.64 -10.73 11.58
C SER A 174 15.86 -9.86 11.27
N ILE A 175 15.65 -8.78 10.53
CA ILE A 175 16.65 -7.75 10.25
C ILE A 175 16.05 -6.39 10.57
N ASP A 176 16.75 -5.60 11.37
CA ASP A 176 16.36 -4.24 11.77
C ASP A 176 17.56 -3.30 11.56
N ILE A 177 17.47 -2.39 10.58
CA ILE A 177 18.54 -1.45 10.22
C ILE A 177 18.02 -0.02 10.37
N ARG A 178 18.68 0.80 11.19
CA ARG A 178 18.25 2.18 11.46
C ARG A 178 19.37 3.19 11.43
N ASP A 179 19.00 4.42 11.10
CA ASP A 179 19.81 5.62 11.34
C ASP A 179 21.21 5.53 10.68
N LEU A 180 21.25 5.12 9.41
CA LEU A 180 22.50 5.06 8.66
C LEU A 180 22.97 6.45 8.24
N THR A 181 24.25 6.76 8.47
CA THR A 181 24.78 8.13 8.34
C THR A 181 25.37 8.45 6.96
N PHE A 182 25.62 7.45 6.11
CA PHE A 182 26.25 7.64 4.80
C PHE A 182 25.31 7.32 3.64
N GLY A 183 25.60 7.93 2.49
CA GLY A 183 24.74 7.95 1.30
C GLY A 183 24.68 6.63 0.50
N THR A 184 24.41 5.50 1.16
CA THR A 184 24.31 4.17 0.50
C THR A 184 23.07 3.37 0.94
N TYR A 185 22.89 2.20 0.36
CA TYR A 185 21.79 1.29 0.67
C TYR A 185 22.00 0.56 2.00
N ALA A 186 20.92 0.30 2.72
CA ALA A 186 20.96 -0.42 3.99
C ALA A 186 21.33 -1.89 3.81
N ILE A 187 20.86 -2.50 2.72
CA ILE A 187 21.31 -3.81 2.26
C ILE A 187 21.75 -3.66 0.81
N HIS A 188 23.00 -4.01 0.56
CA HIS A 188 23.62 -3.90 -0.76
C HIS A 188 24.10 -5.28 -1.19
N VAL A 189 23.42 -5.87 -2.18
CA VAL A 189 23.78 -7.18 -2.76
C VAL A 189 24.24 -6.97 -4.20
N GLU A 190 25.55 -6.85 -4.31
CA GLU A 190 26.23 -6.55 -5.56
C GLU A 190 26.65 -7.84 -6.27
N GLU A 191 26.61 -7.79 -7.61
CA GLU A 191 26.94 -8.91 -8.49
C GLU A 191 25.98 -10.11 -8.33
N GLY A 192 26.02 -11.02 -9.31
CA GLY A 192 25.13 -12.17 -9.36
C GLY A 192 25.00 -12.77 -10.75
N ASP A 193 24.54 -14.02 -10.80
CA ASP A 193 24.07 -14.62 -12.04
C ASP A 193 22.77 -13.92 -12.38
N ALA A 194 22.77 -13.23 -13.53
CA ALA A 194 21.61 -12.53 -14.08
C ALA A 194 20.35 -13.40 -14.12
N ASN A 195 20.47 -14.73 -14.11
CA ASN A 195 19.35 -15.67 -14.17
C ASN A 195 18.86 -16.15 -12.78
N SER A 196 19.24 -15.48 -11.68
CA SER A 196 18.87 -15.88 -10.32
C SER A 196 18.58 -14.69 -9.40
N PHE A 197 17.69 -14.89 -8.42
CA PHE A 197 17.51 -13.95 -7.33
C PHE A 197 18.75 -13.96 -6.43
N ASN A 198 19.43 -12.81 -6.32
CA ASN A 198 20.51 -12.64 -5.36
C ASN A 198 20.01 -12.12 -4.00
N PHE A 199 18.78 -11.60 -3.95
CA PHE A 199 18.12 -11.24 -2.69
C PHE A 199 16.82 -12.04 -2.52
N MET A 200 16.73 -12.79 -1.42
CA MET A 200 15.58 -13.61 -1.04
C MET A 200 15.16 -13.31 0.40
N ASN A 201 13.93 -12.84 0.59
CA ASN A 201 13.30 -12.73 1.91
C ASN A 201 12.19 -13.78 2.02
N LEU A 202 12.45 -14.86 2.74
CA LEU A 202 11.55 -16.01 2.85
C LEU A 202 10.30 -15.69 3.68
N SER A 203 9.32 -16.61 3.66
CA SER A 203 7.99 -16.37 4.26
C SER A 203 7.96 -16.02 5.76
N THR A 204 9.00 -16.38 6.52
CA THR A 204 9.16 -16.02 7.93
C THR A 204 10.03 -14.79 8.14
N GLY A 205 10.72 -14.34 7.09
CA GLY A 205 11.67 -13.25 7.12
C GLY A 205 10.98 -11.90 7.33
N THR A 206 11.52 -11.11 8.24
CA THR A 206 11.10 -9.72 8.47
C THR A 206 12.27 -8.78 8.34
N ILE A 207 12.12 -7.73 7.53
CA ILE A 207 13.13 -6.70 7.31
C ILE A 207 12.50 -5.34 7.63
N TYR A 208 13.12 -4.57 8.53
CA TYR A 208 12.74 -3.21 8.88
C TYR A 208 13.92 -2.27 8.61
N ILE A 209 13.71 -1.22 7.82
CA ILE A 209 14.72 -0.22 7.47
C ILE A 209 14.17 1.17 7.77
N GLU A 210 14.88 1.97 8.55
CA GLU A 210 14.42 3.32 8.93
C GLU A 210 15.54 4.37 8.88
N ASN A 211 15.24 5.56 8.36
CA ASN A 211 16.15 6.72 8.33
C ASN A 211 17.48 6.41 7.62
N THR A 212 17.43 5.86 6.42
CA THR A 212 18.61 5.53 5.61
C THR A 212 18.63 6.32 4.29
N TYR A 213 19.76 6.28 3.58
CA TYR A 213 19.83 6.86 2.24
C TYR A 213 19.06 6.02 1.21
N GLY A 214 19.40 4.73 1.08
CA GLY A 214 18.64 3.74 0.30
C GLY A 214 18.18 2.56 1.15
N GLY A 215 17.16 1.84 0.70
CA GLY A 215 16.70 0.61 1.35
C GLY A 215 17.52 -0.60 0.92
N ILE A 216 17.07 -1.28 -0.14
CA ILE A 216 17.71 -2.48 -0.69
C ILE A 216 18.24 -2.17 -2.09
N ASP A 217 19.50 -2.51 -2.36
CA ASP A 217 20.08 -2.61 -3.69
C ASP A 217 20.36 -4.09 -4.00
N ALA A 218 19.79 -4.60 -5.08
CA ALA A 218 19.97 -5.98 -5.52
C ALA A 218 20.28 -6.02 -7.02
N THR A 219 21.44 -6.57 -7.36
CA THR A 219 21.91 -6.63 -8.76
C THR A 219 21.13 -7.61 -9.67
N SER A 220 20.73 -8.79 -9.18
CA SER A 220 20.19 -9.87 -10.03
C SER A 220 18.71 -10.18 -9.79
N GLY A 221 18.11 -9.60 -8.75
CA GLY A 221 16.67 -9.68 -8.52
C GLY A 221 16.30 -9.76 -7.05
N VAL A 222 15.02 -9.53 -6.77
CA VAL A 222 14.43 -9.56 -5.44
C VAL A 222 13.29 -10.56 -5.43
N GLU A 223 13.39 -11.59 -4.61
CA GLU A 223 12.30 -12.49 -4.26
C GLU A 223 11.85 -12.24 -2.82
N ASN A 224 10.59 -11.89 -2.62
CA ASN A 224 10.01 -11.64 -1.30
C ASN A 224 8.77 -12.51 -1.07
N HIS A 225 8.79 -13.29 0.00
CA HIS A 225 7.64 -14.01 0.56
C HIS A 225 7.32 -13.58 1.98
N GLY A 226 8.22 -12.83 2.63
CA GLY A 226 8.08 -12.34 4.01
C GLY A 226 7.60 -10.89 4.08
N SER A 227 8.00 -10.17 5.13
CA SER A 227 7.67 -8.75 5.33
C SER A 227 8.90 -7.87 5.15
N ILE A 228 8.78 -6.82 4.33
CA ILE A 228 9.77 -5.76 4.17
C ILE A 228 9.07 -4.43 4.47
N THR A 229 9.56 -3.70 5.46
CA THR A 229 9.04 -2.38 5.85
C THR A 229 10.18 -1.37 5.81
N MET A 230 9.96 -0.27 5.11
CA MET A 230 10.93 0.82 4.96
C MET A 230 10.26 2.15 5.30
N GLN A 231 10.96 2.99 6.07
CA GLN A 231 10.46 4.31 6.47
C GLN A 231 11.55 5.38 6.38
N ASN A 232 11.20 6.57 5.87
CA ASN A 232 12.10 7.72 5.77
C ASN A 232 13.38 7.42 4.96
N ILE A 233 13.20 6.92 3.74
CA ILE A 233 14.31 6.59 2.84
C ILE A 233 14.63 7.80 1.97
N SER A 234 15.86 8.30 2.01
CA SER A 234 16.17 9.58 1.33
C SER A 234 16.20 9.47 -0.21
N GLU A 235 16.43 8.28 -0.74
CA GLU A 235 16.53 7.97 -2.17
C GLU A 235 15.50 6.89 -2.57
N ARG A 236 15.96 5.68 -2.89
CA ARG A 236 15.12 4.57 -3.38
C ARG A 236 14.86 3.56 -2.28
N GLY A 237 13.63 3.11 -2.14
CA GLY A 237 13.29 2.00 -1.26
C GLY A 237 13.92 0.70 -1.75
N ILE A 238 13.54 0.24 -2.94
CA ILE A 238 14.17 -0.92 -3.60
C ILE A 238 14.79 -0.45 -4.91
N TYR A 239 16.06 -0.78 -5.10
CA TYR A 239 16.81 -0.51 -6.31
C TYR A 239 17.27 -1.85 -6.88
N ILE A 240 16.89 -2.13 -8.12
CA ILE A 240 17.34 -3.32 -8.85
C ILE A 240 18.23 -2.85 -9.98
N ASN A 241 19.53 -3.06 -9.81
CA ASN A 241 20.52 -2.65 -10.77
C ASN A 241 20.94 -3.83 -11.64
N GLY A 242 20.12 -4.13 -12.65
CA GLY A 242 20.23 -5.33 -13.46
C GLY A 242 21.57 -5.44 -14.19
N VAL A 243 22.41 -6.40 -13.79
CA VAL A 243 23.60 -6.79 -14.58
C VAL A 243 23.23 -7.99 -15.45
N GLY A 244 22.32 -7.81 -16.41
CA GLY A 244 21.96 -8.84 -17.40
C GLY A 244 20.51 -8.82 -17.88
N ILE A 245 20.14 -9.83 -18.67
CA ILE A 245 18.88 -9.90 -19.43
C ILE A 245 17.66 -10.43 -18.64
N SER A 246 17.80 -10.69 -17.34
CA SER A 246 16.82 -11.48 -16.59
C SER A 246 16.75 -11.15 -15.10
N ALA A 247 17.06 -9.91 -14.70
CA ALA A 247 16.77 -9.52 -13.32
C ALA A 247 15.25 -9.60 -13.08
N GLU A 248 14.85 -10.30 -12.02
CA GLU A 248 13.45 -10.56 -11.70
C GLU A 248 13.07 -9.87 -10.39
N PHE A 249 11.89 -9.26 -10.34
CA PHE A 249 11.26 -8.89 -9.09
C PHE A 249 10.05 -9.78 -8.88
N TYR A 250 10.08 -10.56 -7.81
CA TYR A 250 8.99 -11.43 -7.41
C TYR A 250 8.56 -11.16 -5.97
N ASN A 251 7.33 -10.69 -5.79
CA ASN A 251 6.70 -10.62 -4.47
C ASN A 251 5.60 -11.68 -4.40
N GLY A 252 5.89 -12.81 -3.76
CA GLY A 252 4.99 -13.96 -3.64
C GLY A 252 3.73 -13.66 -2.83
N VAL A 253 2.77 -14.59 -2.83
CA VAL A 253 1.41 -14.40 -2.27
C VAL A 253 1.40 -13.95 -0.79
N THR A 254 2.37 -14.37 0.01
CA THR A 254 2.50 -13.96 1.43
C THR A 254 3.39 -12.75 1.62
N GLY A 255 4.07 -12.31 0.56
CA GLY A 255 5.00 -11.19 0.57
C GLY A 255 4.29 -9.87 0.83
N MET A 256 4.81 -9.11 1.79
CA MET A 256 4.38 -7.76 2.09
C MET A 256 5.58 -6.81 1.95
N ILE A 257 5.42 -5.76 1.16
CA ILE A 257 6.40 -4.69 1.01
C ILE A 257 5.70 -3.37 1.34
N SER A 258 6.19 -2.64 2.33
CA SER A 258 5.68 -1.32 2.72
C SER A 258 6.82 -0.30 2.67
N ILE A 259 6.74 0.69 1.79
CA ILE A 259 7.72 1.77 1.69
C ILE A 259 7.00 3.09 1.99
N ASP A 260 7.39 3.78 3.06
CA ASP A 260 6.80 5.05 3.49
C ASP A 260 7.84 6.17 3.51
N ASN A 261 7.49 7.31 2.92
CA ASN A 261 8.31 8.52 2.87
C ASN A 261 9.67 8.25 2.20
N ALA A 262 9.64 8.06 0.88
CA ALA A 262 10.84 7.92 0.05
C ALA A 262 10.88 8.89 -1.15
N LEU A 263 12.05 9.09 -1.76
CA LEU A 263 12.12 9.76 -3.05
C LEU A 263 11.53 8.87 -4.13
N ASN A 264 11.98 7.62 -4.26
CA ASN A 264 11.39 6.65 -5.18
C ASN A 264 11.04 5.35 -4.43
N GLY A 265 9.96 4.68 -4.85
CA GLY A 265 9.56 3.40 -4.27
C GLY A 265 10.47 2.27 -4.76
N ILE A 266 10.13 1.69 -5.91
CA ILE A 266 10.90 0.61 -6.57
C ILE A 266 11.50 1.15 -7.87
N TYR A 267 12.82 1.06 -8.01
CA TYR A 267 13.56 1.57 -9.15
C TYR A 267 14.32 0.46 -9.87
N PHE A 268 14.20 0.42 -11.18
CA PHE A 268 14.78 -0.57 -12.08
C PHE A 268 15.83 0.09 -12.99
N ASP A 269 17.12 -0.20 -12.80
CA ASP A 269 18.20 0.37 -13.62
C ASP A 269 18.55 -0.55 -14.80
N GLY A 270 18.40 -0.01 -16.01
CA GLY A 270 18.73 -0.69 -17.27
C GLY A 270 20.14 -0.42 -17.82
N THR A 271 20.88 0.50 -17.22
CA THR A 271 21.95 1.22 -17.93
C THR A 271 23.26 0.45 -18.08
N LEU A 272 23.46 -0.64 -17.33
CA LEU A 272 24.81 -1.17 -17.11
C LEU A 272 25.36 -2.06 -18.24
N LEU A 273 24.55 -2.73 -19.07
CA LEU A 273 25.08 -3.66 -20.10
C LEU A 273 24.34 -3.72 -21.46
N GLY A 274 23.38 -2.84 -21.72
CA GLY A 274 22.72 -2.71 -23.02
C GLY A 274 21.45 -3.53 -23.15
N GLU A 275 20.34 -2.82 -23.39
CA GLU A 275 18.97 -3.32 -23.62
C GLU A 275 18.60 -4.47 -22.68
N ILE A 276 18.18 -4.13 -21.45
CA ILE A 276 17.42 -5.08 -20.64
C ILE A 276 16.11 -5.33 -21.38
N ASN A 277 16.01 -6.50 -22.01
CA ASN A 277 14.93 -6.77 -22.95
C ASN A 277 13.67 -7.32 -22.26
N ASN A 278 13.74 -7.67 -20.96
CA ASN A 278 12.59 -8.16 -20.19
C ASN A 278 12.94 -8.36 -18.70
N MET A 279 12.63 -7.42 -17.80
CA MET A 279 12.55 -7.75 -16.37
C MET A 279 11.12 -8.17 -16.03
N PRO A 280 10.87 -9.45 -15.75
CA PRO A 280 9.57 -9.86 -15.25
C PRO A 280 9.41 -9.30 -13.84
N ILE A 281 8.41 -8.43 -13.69
CA ILE A 281 7.99 -7.96 -12.39
C ILE A 281 6.66 -8.62 -12.07
N ASN A 282 6.67 -9.52 -11.11
CA ASN A 282 5.55 -10.35 -10.69
C ASN A 282 5.21 -10.03 -9.24
N ASN A 283 4.03 -9.49 -9.00
CA ASN A 283 3.52 -9.24 -7.65
C ASN A 283 2.22 -10.01 -7.40
N ASP A 284 2.34 -11.09 -6.63
CA ASP A 284 1.24 -11.90 -6.12
C ASP A 284 0.84 -11.47 -4.69
N GLY A 285 1.77 -10.86 -3.95
CA GLY A 285 1.59 -10.35 -2.59
C GLY A 285 1.09 -8.90 -2.52
N ILE A 286 1.29 -8.27 -1.37
CA ILE A 286 0.91 -6.86 -1.12
C ILE A 286 2.16 -5.98 -1.23
N VAL A 287 2.08 -4.95 -2.08
CA VAL A 287 3.02 -3.84 -2.10
C VAL A 287 2.24 -2.58 -1.75
N THR A 288 2.77 -1.82 -0.80
CA THR A 288 2.23 -0.57 -0.29
C THR A 288 3.31 0.50 -0.38
N LEU A 289 3.07 1.52 -1.19
CA LEU A 289 3.99 2.64 -1.38
C LEU A 289 3.26 3.89 -0.91
N ASN A 290 3.78 4.55 0.13
CA ASN A 290 3.17 5.67 0.84
C ASN A 290 4.09 6.90 0.80
N ASN A 291 3.50 8.09 0.63
CA ASN A 291 4.22 9.37 0.70
C ASN A 291 5.49 9.42 -0.19
N ILE A 292 5.44 8.83 -1.38
CA ILE A 292 6.56 8.81 -2.31
C ILE A 292 6.58 10.14 -3.08
N THR A 293 7.70 10.87 -3.00
CA THR A 293 7.79 12.24 -3.55
C THR A 293 8.21 12.30 -5.02
N GLY A 294 8.88 11.27 -5.52
CA GLY A 294 9.24 11.03 -6.91
C GLY A 294 8.34 9.97 -7.53
N GLU A 295 8.93 8.90 -8.05
CA GLU A 295 8.21 7.86 -8.78
C GLU A 295 7.95 6.64 -7.89
N LEU A 296 6.70 6.14 -7.92
CA LEU A 296 6.30 4.95 -7.16
C LEU A 296 7.07 3.71 -7.64
N ILE A 297 7.00 3.45 -8.94
CA ILE A 297 7.70 2.39 -9.63
C ILE A 297 8.22 2.97 -10.95
N THR A 298 9.51 2.80 -11.24
CA THR A 298 10.14 3.38 -12.43
C THR A 298 11.35 2.59 -12.92
N GLY A 299 11.77 2.83 -14.16
CA GLY A 299 13.03 2.32 -14.69
C GLY A 299 13.52 3.08 -15.93
N ASP A 300 14.76 2.81 -16.34
CA ASP A 300 15.45 3.58 -17.39
C ASP A 300 15.14 3.15 -18.85
N ASP A 301 14.54 1.98 -19.11
CA ASP A 301 14.64 1.33 -20.44
C ASP A 301 13.31 0.79 -21.05
N SER A 302 12.77 1.48 -22.08
CA SER A 302 11.38 1.52 -22.67
C SER A 302 10.56 0.24 -22.97
N ASN A 303 11.03 -0.97 -22.66
CA ASN A 303 10.40 -2.22 -23.14
C ASN A 303 9.87 -3.17 -22.05
N GLU A 304 10.04 -2.84 -20.78
CA GLU A 304 9.69 -3.74 -19.67
C GLU A 304 8.20 -3.67 -19.33
N LYS A 305 7.63 -4.82 -18.94
CA LYS A 305 6.21 -4.96 -18.61
C LYS A 305 6.05 -5.51 -17.20
N PHE A 306 5.53 -4.69 -16.32
CA PHE A 306 5.07 -5.10 -15.00
C PHE A 306 3.76 -5.90 -15.14
N ASN A 307 3.75 -7.16 -14.70
CA ASN A 307 2.54 -7.97 -14.57
C ASN A 307 2.12 -7.96 -13.10
N ASN A 308 1.12 -7.14 -12.76
CA ASN A 308 0.68 -6.97 -11.38
C ASN A 308 -0.68 -7.64 -11.16
N ILE A 309 -0.81 -8.46 -10.12
CA ILE A 309 -2.11 -9.04 -9.77
C ILE A 309 -2.68 -8.42 -8.48
N ASN A 310 -1.87 -7.87 -7.56
CA ASN A 310 -2.33 -7.41 -6.23
C ASN A 310 -1.56 -6.22 -5.59
N THR A 311 -1.25 -5.12 -6.29
CA THR A 311 -0.62 -3.93 -5.62
C THR A 311 -1.62 -2.89 -5.18
N VAL A 312 -1.41 -2.34 -3.97
CA VAL A 312 -2.16 -1.21 -3.44
C VAL A 312 -1.25 0.02 -3.45
N PHE A 313 -1.49 0.94 -4.37
CA PHE A 313 -0.78 2.22 -4.41
C PHE A 313 -1.47 3.21 -3.47
N LEU A 314 -0.72 3.95 -2.66
CA LEU A 314 -1.26 4.94 -1.72
C LEU A 314 -0.54 6.27 -1.92
N ASP A 315 -1.23 7.29 -2.45
CA ASP A 315 -0.69 8.64 -2.67
C ASP A 315 0.62 8.70 -3.50
N GLY A 316 0.55 9.16 -4.75
CA GLY A 316 1.77 9.38 -5.55
C GLY A 316 1.58 9.41 -7.06
N HIS A 317 2.70 9.29 -7.77
CA HIS A 317 2.75 9.25 -9.24
C HIS A 317 3.19 7.87 -9.75
N LEU A 318 2.37 7.29 -10.63
CA LEU A 318 2.55 5.97 -11.24
C LEU A 318 2.70 6.10 -12.76
N ASP A 319 3.91 5.95 -13.28
CA ASP A 319 4.13 5.89 -14.73
C ASP A 319 3.84 4.48 -15.25
N CYS A 320 2.76 4.32 -16.02
CA CYS A 320 2.36 3.05 -16.62
C CYS A 320 2.98 2.81 -17.99
N SER A 321 3.94 3.62 -18.46
CA SER A 321 4.71 3.32 -19.68
C SER A 321 5.30 1.89 -19.66
N TRP A 322 5.42 1.35 -18.45
CA TRP A 322 6.15 0.17 -18.04
C TRP A 322 5.26 -0.98 -17.54
N MET A 323 3.93 -0.86 -17.62
CA MET A 323 3.02 -1.77 -16.90
C MET A 323 1.84 -2.28 -17.73
N ASP A 324 1.58 -3.60 -17.67
CA ASP A 324 0.33 -4.21 -18.11
C ASP A 324 -0.56 -4.39 -16.86
N LEU A 325 -1.49 -3.45 -16.66
CA LEU A 325 -2.38 -3.45 -15.50
C LEU A 325 -3.57 -4.39 -15.74
N ASP A 326 -3.41 -5.67 -15.44
CA ASP A 326 -4.51 -6.63 -15.22
C ASP A 326 -5.01 -6.61 -13.75
N ALA A 327 -4.74 -5.50 -13.03
CA ALA A 327 -4.70 -5.42 -11.57
C ALA A 327 -5.86 -4.65 -10.93
N ILE A 328 -5.92 -4.73 -9.59
CA ILE A 328 -6.64 -3.78 -8.74
C ILE A 328 -5.87 -2.45 -8.75
N VAL A 329 -6.55 -1.34 -9.05
CA VAL A 329 -6.02 0.03 -9.00
C VAL A 329 -6.79 0.80 -7.93
N GLY A 330 -6.15 1.07 -6.80
CA GLY A 330 -6.74 1.77 -5.67
C GLY A 330 -5.84 2.85 -5.11
N VAL A 331 -6.38 3.62 -4.17
CA VAL A 331 -5.62 4.60 -3.38
C VAL A 331 -5.50 4.16 -1.92
N GLY A 332 -5.40 2.83 -1.71
CA GLY A 332 -5.37 2.11 -0.43
C GLY A 332 -6.45 2.45 0.59
N ASP A 333 -6.18 2.17 1.88
CA ASP A 333 -7.21 2.17 2.97
C ASP A 333 -7.46 3.55 3.61
N SER A 334 -6.85 4.60 3.06
CA SER A 334 -6.94 5.97 3.56
C SER A 334 -7.11 6.94 2.43
N ILE A 335 -7.74 8.09 2.69
CA ILE A 335 -7.98 9.07 1.63
C ILE A 335 -6.69 9.56 0.99
N GLY A 336 -6.57 9.34 -0.31
CA GLY A 336 -5.43 9.79 -1.09
C GLY A 336 -5.74 10.20 -2.54
N LYS A 337 -4.67 10.41 -3.30
CA LYS A 337 -4.66 10.73 -4.73
C LYS A 337 -3.59 9.93 -5.46
N LEU A 338 -3.96 9.27 -6.54
CA LEU A 338 -3.04 8.56 -7.42
C LEU A 338 -3.02 9.21 -8.79
N ASP A 339 -1.88 9.77 -9.19
CA ASP A 339 -1.69 10.29 -10.54
C ASP A 339 -1.04 9.21 -11.41
N ILE A 340 -1.66 8.87 -12.53
CA ILE A 340 -1.26 7.80 -13.43
C ILE A 340 -0.88 8.37 -14.79
N SER A 341 0.31 8.04 -15.27
CA SER A 341 0.77 8.39 -16.61
C SER A 341 0.76 7.20 -17.57
N ASN A 342 0.59 7.46 -18.87
CA ASN A 342 0.76 6.45 -19.95
C ASN A 342 -0.06 5.16 -19.79
N TYR A 343 -1.26 5.28 -19.24
CA TYR A 343 -2.12 4.15 -18.91
C TYR A 343 -2.62 3.34 -20.12
N ALA A 344 -2.44 2.02 -20.09
CA ALA A 344 -2.83 1.09 -21.16
C ALA A 344 -3.47 -0.24 -20.68
N ALA A 345 -4.22 -0.22 -19.57
CA ALA A 345 -4.85 -1.42 -18.99
C ALA A 345 -6.04 -1.98 -19.79
N ILE A 346 -6.34 -3.27 -19.61
CA ILE A 346 -7.53 -3.95 -20.14
C ILE A 346 -8.38 -4.52 -18.98
N ASN A 347 -9.38 -3.76 -18.51
CA ASN A 347 -10.36 -4.16 -17.47
C ASN A 347 -9.82 -4.30 -16.02
N PRO A 348 -9.22 -3.26 -15.42
CA PRO A 348 -8.83 -3.31 -14.00
C PRO A 348 -10.04 -3.34 -13.04
N GLU A 349 -9.80 -3.67 -11.77
CA GLU A 349 -10.72 -3.36 -10.67
C GLU A 349 -10.29 -2.04 -10.01
N PHE A 350 -11.15 -1.03 -9.96
CA PHE A 350 -10.83 0.23 -9.28
C PHE A 350 -11.40 0.27 -7.86
N THR A 351 -10.59 0.61 -6.87
CA THR A 351 -11.03 0.74 -5.47
C THR A 351 -10.90 2.18 -4.97
N PHE A 352 -11.94 2.67 -4.28
CA PHE A 352 -11.98 4.02 -3.70
C PHE A 352 -12.62 4.03 -2.32
N ASP A 353 -12.11 4.88 -1.45
CA ASP A 353 -12.65 5.15 -0.13
C ASP A 353 -13.32 6.53 -0.06
N LEU A 354 -14.43 6.59 0.69
CA LEU A 354 -15.18 7.81 1.00
C LEU A 354 -15.16 8.09 2.50
N THR A 355 -14.98 9.35 2.91
CA THR A 355 -15.18 9.82 4.29
C THR A 355 -16.18 10.95 4.38
N GLY A 356 -16.70 11.14 5.60
CA GLY A 356 -17.75 12.12 5.86
C GLY A 356 -17.26 13.56 5.76
N ASN A 357 -18.04 14.39 5.08
CA ASN A 357 -17.94 15.84 5.17
C ASN A 357 -18.32 16.29 6.59
N GLY A 358 -17.32 16.60 7.41
CA GLY A 358 -17.51 17.43 8.59
C GLY A 358 -17.88 18.87 8.19
N VAL A 359 -19.10 19.10 7.70
CA VAL A 359 -19.78 20.40 7.40
C VAL A 359 -19.04 21.41 6.50
N ASN A 360 -17.77 21.18 6.18
CA ASN A 360 -16.95 22.00 5.30
C ASN A 360 -16.64 21.20 4.04
N LYS A 361 -17.18 21.67 2.91
CA LYS A 361 -17.03 21.13 1.55
C LYS A 361 -15.58 21.21 1.04
N ASN A 362 -14.63 20.58 1.73
CA ASN A 362 -13.29 20.41 1.22
C ASN A 362 -13.26 19.24 0.25
N PHE A 363 -12.63 19.47 -0.90
CA PHE A 363 -12.48 18.54 -2.02
C PHE A 363 -11.57 17.31 -1.74
N ASN A 364 -11.32 16.96 -0.47
CA ASN A 364 -10.30 15.98 -0.06
C ASN A 364 -10.85 14.90 0.90
N ASN A 365 -12.11 14.50 0.78
CA ASN A 365 -12.72 13.48 1.65
C ASN A 365 -13.01 12.16 0.91
N HIS A 366 -12.35 11.94 -0.22
CA HIS A 366 -12.46 10.72 -1.00
C HIS A 366 -11.18 10.52 -1.81
N ASP A 367 -10.95 9.27 -2.19
CA ASP A 367 -9.89 8.91 -3.11
C ASP A 367 -10.10 9.52 -4.49
N THR A 368 -9.02 9.85 -5.18
CA THR A 368 -9.07 10.31 -6.57
C THR A 368 -7.94 9.68 -7.37
N ILE A 369 -8.22 9.27 -8.60
CA ILE A 369 -7.19 8.86 -9.56
C ILE A 369 -7.21 9.83 -10.74
N THR A 370 -6.06 10.40 -11.08
CA THR A 370 -5.90 11.27 -12.25
C THR A 370 -5.12 10.52 -13.33
N PHE A 371 -5.48 10.70 -14.59
CA PHE A 371 -4.73 10.21 -15.75
C PHE A 371 -4.20 11.38 -16.58
N ASP A 372 -2.96 11.29 -17.03
CA ASP A 372 -2.40 12.29 -17.96
C ASP A 372 -2.63 11.98 -19.45
N ALA A 373 -3.27 10.85 -19.73
CA ALA A 373 -3.48 10.31 -21.06
C ALA A 373 -4.97 10.01 -21.33
N ALA A 374 -5.29 9.67 -22.59
CA ALA A 374 -6.61 9.20 -22.96
C ALA A 374 -6.81 7.77 -22.43
N VAL A 375 -7.90 7.54 -21.68
CA VAL A 375 -8.16 6.27 -21.00
C VAL A 375 -9.53 5.72 -21.39
N THR A 376 -9.60 4.42 -21.69
CA THR A 376 -10.86 3.70 -21.85
C THR A 376 -11.13 2.89 -20.59
N ILE A 377 -12.21 3.21 -19.91
CA ILE A 377 -12.67 2.60 -18.67
C ILE A 377 -13.45 1.32 -18.99
N GLY A 378 -13.10 0.27 -18.27
CA GLY A 378 -13.75 -1.04 -18.26
C GLY A 378 -13.66 -1.64 -16.85
N GLY A 379 -13.73 -2.97 -16.74
CA GLY A 379 -13.53 -3.69 -15.48
C GLY A 379 -14.54 -3.32 -14.38
N ASP A 380 -14.14 -3.37 -13.12
CA ASP A 380 -15.05 -3.25 -11.97
C ASP A 380 -14.76 -1.99 -11.14
N LEU A 381 -15.78 -1.43 -10.49
CA LEU A 381 -15.65 -0.34 -9.52
C LEU A 381 -16.07 -0.84 -8.14
N ILE A 382 -15.22 -0.66 -7.14
CA ILE A 382 -15.50 -0.90 -5.74
C ILE A 382 -15.32 0.42 -4.99
N VAL A 383 -16.35 0.83 -4.26
CA VAL A 383 -16.29 2.00 -3.39
C VAL A 383 -16.63 1.56 -1.97
N THR A 384 -15.80 1.94 -1.01
CA THR A 384 -16.03 1.69 0.42
C THR A 384 -16.24 3.00 1.19
N SER A 385 -16.78 2.90 2.39
CA SER A 385 -17.01 4.04 3.27
C SER A 385 -16.20 3.88 4.55
N LEU A 386 -15.32 4.83 4.82
CA LEU A 386 -14.55 4.90 6.06
C LEU A 386 -15.45 5.31 7.25
N PRO A 387 -15.06 4.96 8.49
CA PRO A 387 -15.84 5.30 9.68
C PRO A 387 -16.17 6.80 9.77
N GLY A 388 -17.46 7.12 9.96
CA GLY A 388 -17.94 8.50 10.06
C GLY A 388 -18.47 9.09 8.75
N PHE A 389 -18.50 8.32 7.66
CA PHE A 389 -19.21 8.70 6.43
C PHE A 389 -20.71 8.91 6.70
N VAL A 390 -21.20 10.14 6.42
CA VAL A 390 -22.61 10.50 6.50
C VAL A 390 -23.04 11.04 5.13
N PRO A 391 -23.71 10.23 4.30
CA PRO A 391 -24.09 10.64 2.96
C PRO A 391 -25.15 11.75 3.00
N ALA A 392 -25.03 12.74 2.11
CA ALA A 392 -26.03 13.77 1.91
C ALA A 392 -26.44 13.92 0.43
N ILE A 393 -27.73 14.12 0.19
CA ILE A 393 -28.28 14.38 -1.15
C ILE A 393 -27.59 15.60 -1.77
N GLY A 394 -27.17 15.47 -3.02
CA GLY A 394 -26.48 16.50 -3.80
C GLY A 394 -24.97 16.52 -3.60
N GLU A 395 -24.40 15.61 -2.79
CA GLU A 395 -22.95 15.39 -2.77
C GLU A 395 -22.48 14.69 -4.04
N GLU A 396 -21.26 15.03 -4.46
CA GLU A 396 -20.58 14.48 -5.63
C GLU A 396 -19.11 14.23 -5.28
N TYR A 397 -18.60 13.08 -5.70
CA TYR A 397 -17.21 12.63 -5.53
C TYR A 397 -16.60 12.40 -6.91
N THR A 398 -15.44 12.99 -7.20
CA THR A 398 -14.72 12.75 -8.46
C THR A 398 -13.80 11.57 -8.24
N LEU A 399 -14.14 10.42 -8.81
CA LEU A 399 -13.36 9.20 -8.64
C LEU A 399 -12.18 9.18 -9.61
N LEU A 400 -12.48 9.38 -10.89
CA LEU A 400 -11.49 9.39 -11.97
C LEU A 400 -11.46 10.75 -12.65
N GLN A 401 -10.28 11.22 -13.03
CA GLN A 401 -10.08 12.40 -13.85
C GLN A 401 -9.04 12.11 -14.94
N SER A 402 -9.19 12.68 -16.15
CA SER A 402 -8.17 12.64 -17.20
C SER A 402 -7.91 14.05 -17.74
N THR A 403 -6.66 14.38 -18.02
CA THR A 403 -6.29 15.64 -18.70
C THR A 403 -6.58 15.62 -20.20
N VAL A 404 -6.86 14.44 -20.78
CA VAL A 404 -7.10 14.24 -22.21
C VAL A 404 -8.53 13.78 -22.48
N SER A 405 -8.88 12.53 -22.12
CA SER A 405 -10.23 12.00 -22.26
C SER A 405 -10.45 10.70 -21.49
N LEU A 406 -11.66 10.51 -20.95
CA LEU A 406 -12.20 9.24 -20.46
C LEU A 406 -13.30 8.75 -21.40
N LEU A 407 -13.22 7.48 -21.79
CA LEU A 407 -14.21 6.76 -22.59
C LEU A 407 -14.64 5.48 -21.86
N GLY A 408 -15.75 4.87 -22.26
CA GLY A 408 -16.21 3.60 -21.69
C GLY A 408 -16.99 3.72 -20.37
N SER A 409 -17.15 2.60 -19.67
CA SER A 409 -17.93 2.49 -18.43
C SER A 409 -17.50 1.27 -17.63
N PHE A 410 -17.68 1.30 -16.31
CA PHE A 410 -17.48 0.12 -15.47
C PHE A 410 -18.47 -0.99 -15.85
N THR A 411 -18.01 -2.23 -15.81
CA THR A 411 -18.77 -3.46 -16.07
C THR A 411 -19.62 -3.83 -14.86
N ASN A 412 -19.01 -3.87 -13.67
CA ASN A 412 -19.71 -4.07 -12.40
C ASN A 412 -19.40 -2.93 -11.41
N THR A 413 -20.31 -2.70 -10.48
CA THR A 413 -20.14 -1.71 -9.42
C THR A 413 -20.55 -2.29 -8.07
N THR A 414 -19.69 -2.10 -7.07
CA THR A 414 -19.95 -2.42 -5.67
C THR A 414 -19.85 -1.12 -4.88
N LEU A 415 -20.98 -0.62 -4.38
CA LEU A 415 -21.05 0.68 -3.73
C LEU A 415 -21.52 0.54 -2.26
N PRO A 416 -21.16 1.47 -1.36
CA PRO A 416 -21.60 1.42 0.03
C PRO A 416 -23.13 1.53 0.13
N ASN A 417 -23.71 0.88 1.13
CA ASN A 417 -25.15 1.00 1.40
C ASN A 417 -25.50 2.44 1.76
N LEU A 418 -26.47 3.01 1.03
CA LEU A 418 -27.07 4.29 1.37
C LEU A 418 -28.33 4.09 2.23
N PRO A 419 -28.73 5.11 3.01
CA PRO A 419 -30.09 5.21 3.53
C PRO A 419 -31.12 5.04 2.41
N SER A 420 -32.28 4.44 2.72
CA SER A 420 -33.31 4.10 1.71
C SER A 420 -33.86 5.30 0.91
N ASN A 421 -33.60 6.53 1.36
CA ASN A 421 -34.02 7.78 0.73
C ASN A 421 -33.04 8.32 -0.30
N MET A 422 -31.95 7.61 -0.56
CA MET A 422 -30.87 8.04 -1.43
C MET A 422 -30.51 6.92 -2.40
N GLU A 423 -29.97 7.30 -3.55
CA GLU A 423 -29.38 6.40 -4.52
C GLU A 423 -28.04 6.95 -5.03
N TRP A 424 -27.16 6.04 -5.43
CA TRP A 424 -25.92 6.39 -6.11
C TRP A 424 -26.18 6.60 -7.60
N SER A 425 -25.56 7.63 -8.18
CA SER A 425 -25.55 7.89 -9.61
C SER A 425 -24.12 8.05 -10.10
N LEU A 426 -23.71 7.22 -11.07
CA LEU A 426 -22.43 7.36 -11.75
C LEU A 426 -22.58 8.19 -13.01
N ASN A 427 -21.81 9.27 -13.10
CA ASN A 427 -21.81 10.16 -14.26
C ASN A 427 -20.49 10.01 -15.02
N TYR A 428 -20.58 9.56 -16.27
CA TYR A 428 -19.44 9.41 -17.16
C TYR A 428 -19.31 10.67 -18.03
N LEU A 429 -18.37 11.55 -17.68
CA LEU A 429 -18.03 12.73 -18.47
C LEU A 429 -16.75 12.44 -19.27
N SER A 430 -16.49 13.26 -20.29
CA SER A 430 -15.32 13.08 -21.14
C SER A 430 -14.00 13.33 -20.44
N ASP A 431 -13.98 14.03 -19.30
CA ASP A 431 -12.78 14.41 -18.56
C ASP A 431 -12.76 13.85 -17.12
N ARG A 432 -13.89 13.32 -16.62
CA ARG A 432 -13.99 12.73 -15.28
C ARG A 432 -15.13 11.74 -15.15
N ILE A 433 -15.04 10.85 -14.15
CA ILE A 433 -16.16 10.06 -13.67
C ILE A 433 -16.50 10.52 -12.26
N THR A 434 -17.76 10.91 -12.05
CA THR A 434 -18.25 11.33 -10.74
C THR A 434 -19.27 10.35 -10.19
N LEU A 435 -19.26 10.18 -8.87
CA LEU A 435 -20.26 9.45 -8.10
C LEU A 435 -21.08 10.46 -7.30
N SER A 436 -22.38 10.54 -7.57
CA SER A 436 -23.28 11.49 -6.90
C SER A 436 -24.31 10.78 -6.03
N ILE A 437 -24.74 11.45 -4.97
CA ILE A 437 -25.86 11.01 -4.13
C ILE A 437 -27.11 11.76 -4.56
N LEU A 438 -28.09 11.04 -5.10
CA LEU A 438 -29.38 11.59 -5.51
C LEU A 438 -30.49 11.14 -4.55
N PRO A 439 -31.62 11.86 -4.49
CA PRO A 439 -32.83 11.34 -3.86
C PRO A 439 -33.30 10.09 -4.61
N ASN A 440 -33.77 9.08 -3.89
CA ASN A 440 -34.39 7.91 -4.50
C ASN A 440 -35.68 8.33 -5.23
N LYS A 441 -35.78 8.06 -6.54
CA LYS A 441 -36.94 8.41 -7.36
C LYS A 441 -37.84 7.20 -7.62
N LYS A 442 -39.14 7.44 -7.68
CA LYS A 442 -40.17 6.45 -8.00
C LYS A 442 -41.05 6.97 -9.14
N GLU A 443 -40.92 6.33 -10.29
CA GLU A 443 -41.77 6.61 -11.44
C GLU A 443 -43.08 5.81 -11.37
N TRP A 444 -44.19 6.46 -11.71
CA TRP A 444 -45.48 5.81 -11.88
C TRP A 444 -45.60 5.15 -13.26
N LEU A 445 -45.61 3.82 -13.30
CA LEU A 445 -45.81 3.03 -14.53
C LEU A 445 -47.28 2.92 -14.93
N GLY A 446 -48.20 2.87 -13.95
CA GLY A 446 -49.65 2.79 -14.19
C GLY A 446 -50.10 1.57 -15.02
N THR A 447 -49.36 0.46 -14.96
CA THR A 447 -49.55 -0.72 -15.81
C THR A 447 -50.73 -1.60 -15.39
N ILE A 448 -51.11 -1.61 -14.12
CA ILE A 448 -52.14 -2.53 -13.60
C ILE A 448 -53.50 -1.84 -13.48
N ASN A 449 -53.56 -0.75 -12.73
CA ASN A 449 -54.80 -0.01 -12.45
C ASN A 449 -54.45 1.40 -11.92
N PRO A 450 -55.41 2.32 -11.73
CA PRO A 450 -55.06 3.67 -11.27
C PRO A 450 -54.77 3.79 -9.76
N ASN A 451 -54.84 2.70 -8.97
CA ASN A 451 -54.73 2.78 -7.51
C ASN A 451 -53.28 3.06 -7.06
N TRP A 452 -53.04 4.23 -6.44
CA TRP A 452 -51.72 4.62 -5.91
C TRP A 452 -51.07 3.53 -5.05
N ASN A 453 -51.84 2.84 -4.20
CA ASN A 453 -51.33 1.85 -3.25
C ASN A 453 -51.10 0.46 -3.87
N ASN A 454 -51.14 0.32 -5.19
CA ASN A 454 -50.76 -0.92 -5.84
C ASN A 454 -49.29 -0.81 -6.25
N ALA A 455 -48.45 -1.55 -5.53
CA ALA A 455 -46.99 -1.52 -5.70
C ALA A 455 -46.55 -1.84 -7.13
N GLY A 456 -47.30 -2.69 -7.87
CA GLY A 456 -47.00 -3.01 -9.27
C GLY A 456 -47.26 -1.88 -10.27
N ASN A 457 -47.81 -0.74 -9.84
CA ASN A 457 -47.89 0.47 -10.66
C ASN A 457 -46.68 1.38 -10.52
N TRP A 458 -45.73 1.05 -9.63
CA TRP A 458 -44.54 1.85 -9.39
C TRP A 458 -43.31 1.13 -9.90
N GLU A 459 -42.36 1.90 -10.41
CA GLU A 459 -41.04 1.40 -10.73
C GLU A 459 -40.37 0.79 -9.48
N GLY A 460 -39.79 -0.41 -9.66
CA GLY A 460 -39.27 -1.22 -8.56
C GLY A 460 -40.32 -1.99 -7.77
N GLY A 461 -41.61 -1.90 -8.10
CA GLY A 461 -42.66 -2.72 -7.48
C GLY A 461 -42.95 -2.39 -6.02
N THR A 462 -42.64 -1.16 -5.59
CA THR A 462 -42.78 -0.67 -4.20
C THR A 462 -43.56 0.64 -4.18
N ILE A 463 -44.48 0.79 -3.23
CA ILE A 463 -45.25 2.04 -3.07
C ILE A 463 -44.31 3.13 -2.50
N PRO A 464 -44.33 4.36 -3.04
CA PRO A 464 -43.58 5.48 -2.50
C PRO A 464 -43.95 5.78 -1.06
N SER A 465 -42.94 6.23 -0.32
CA SER A 465 -43.01 6.67 1.06
C SER A 465 -42.46 8.09 1.19
N VAL A 466 -42.49 8.70 2.38
CA VAL A 466 -41.99 10.08 2.60
C VAL A 466 -40.56 10.34 2.09
N ILE A 467 -39.76 9.30 1.88
CA ILE A 467 -38.38 9.40 1.46
C ILE A 467 -38.17 9.34 -0.06
N ASP A 468 -39.20 8.97 -0.82
CA ASP A 468 -39.12 8.78 -2.27
C ASP A 468 -39.60 10.04 -3.00
N ASP A 469 -38.80 10.54 -3.95
CA ASP A 469 -39.26 11.54 -4.91
C ASP A 469 -40.14 10.87 -5.96
N VAL A 470 -41.33 11.40 -6.22
CA VAL A 470 -42.28 10.78 -7.14
C VAL A 470 -42.33 11.53 -8.47
N ILE A 471 -42.26 10.78 -9.57
CA ILE A 471 -42.51 11.30 -10.92
C ILE A 471 -43.75 10.60 -11.49
N ILE A 472 -44.72 11.38 -11.95
CA ILE A 472 -45.84 10.88 -12.74
C ILE A 472 -45.57 11.23 -14.20
N PRO A 473 -45.13 10.25 -15.01
CA PRO A 473 -44.73 10.50 -16.39
C PRO A 473 -45.94 10.62 -17.31
N SER A 474 -45.72 11.24 -18.46
CA SER A 474 -46.71 11.22 -19.55
C SER A 474 -46.88 9.79 -20.11
N GLY A 475 -48.06 9.49 -20.69
CA GLY A 475 -48.26 8.22 -21.42
C GLY A 475 -48.59 6.99 -20.57
N ALA A 476 -48.62 7.09 -19.24
CA ALA A 476 -49.11 6.00 -18.38
C ALA A 476 -50.55 5.60 -18.76
N ILE A 477 -50.80 4.29 -18.89
CA ILE A 477 -52.12 3.76 -19.29
C ILE A 477 -53.19 4.15 -18.26
N ASN A 478 -52.85 3.98 -16.99
CA ASN A 478 -53.71 4.36 -15.88
C ASN A 478 -53.09 5.53 -15.11
N ASN A 479 -53.69 6.70 -15.20
CA ASN A 479 -53.31 7.86 -14.39
C ASN A 479 -53.50 7.57 -12.88
N PRO A 480 -52.54 7.93 -12.02
CA PRO A 480 -52.63 7.68 -10.58
C PRO A 480 -53.85 8.34 -9.96
N GLN A 481 -54.48 7.62 -9.04
CA GLN A 481 -55.66 8.03 -8.28
C GLN A 481 -55.45 7.80 -6.79
N VAL A 482 -55.63 8.87 -6.01
CA VAL A 482 -55.75 8.80 -4.55
C VAL A 482 -57.24 8.89 -4.20
N ASN A 483 -57.80 7.77 -3.76
CA ASN A 483 -59.25 7.64 -3.57
C ASN A 483 -59.76 8.09 -2.20
N ILE A 484 -58.95 7.93 -1.16
CA ILE A 484 -59.31 8.19 0.23
C ILE A 484 -58.07 8.56 1.04
N GLY A 485 -58.24 9.33 2.11
CA GLY A 485 -57.22 9.53 3.13
C GLY A 485 -56.48 10.85 2.98
N VAL A 486 -55.21 10.87 3.37
CA VAL A 486 -54.34 12.03 3.21
C VAL A 486 -53.21 11.62 2.25
N PHE A 487 -52.90 12.49 1.30
CA PHE A 487 -51.71 12.40 0.47
C PHE A 487 -50.68 13.39 0.99
N THR A 488 -49.56 12.90 1.50
CA THR A 488 -48.51 13.76 2.07
C THR A 488 -47.30 13.87 1.17
N ILE A 489 -46.76 15.09 1.10
CA ILE A 489 -45.55 15.41 0.35
C ILE A 489 -44.57 16.07 1.32
N GLY A 490 -43.37 15.54 1.46
CA GLY A 490 -42.27 16.05 2.28
C GLY A 490 -42.40 15.80 3.79
N PHE A 491 -43.32 14.93 4.21
CA PHE A 491 -43.39 14.44 5.60
C PHE A 491 -44.20 13.15 5.70
N SER A 492 -43.86 12.31 6.68
CA SER A 492 -44.65 11.15 7.04
C SER A 492 -45.68 11.54 8.08
N ASN A 493 -46.87 10.96 7.98
CA ASN A 493 -47.72 10.87 9.15
C ASN A 493 -48.08 9.40 9.35
N MET A 494 -48.00 8.93 10.60
CA MET A 494 -48.16 7.50 10.92
C MET A 494 -49.51 6.88 10.52
N ASN A 495 -50.44 7.67 9.97
CA ASN A 495 -51.78 7.25 9.56
C ASN A 495 -52.04 7.45 8.06
N THR A 496 -51.01 7.73 7.24
CA THR A 496 -51.17 7.82 5.77
C THR A 496 -50.67 6.61 5.02
N THR A 497 -51.31 6.38 3.88
CA THR A 497 -50.97 5.34 2.93
C THR A 497 -50.40 5.89 1.61
N HIS A 498 -50.42 7.21 1.43
CA HIS A 498 -49.91 7.87 0.21
C HIS A 498 -48.91 8.93 0.66
N GLU A 499 -47.62 8.67 0.47
CA GLU A 499 -46.56 9.58 0.90
C GLU A 499 -45.51 9.69 -0.22
N CYS A 500 -44.88 10.85 -0.33
CA CYS A 500 -43.65 11.06 -1.09
C CYS A 500 -42.83 12.19 -0.45
N ASN A 501 -41.55 12.29 -0.79
CA ASN A 501 -40.68 13.40 -0.40
C ASN A 501 -40.99 14.65 -1.22
N SER A 502 -40.90 14.51 -2.55
CA SER A 502 -41.35 15.50 -3.52
C SER A 502 -42.21 14.83 -4.59
N MET A 503 -42.87 15.63 -5.42
CA MET A 503 -43.65 15.14 -6.53
C MET A 503 -43.53 16.04 -7.75
N GLU A 504 -43.34 15.42 -8.90
CA GLU A 504 -43.52 16.03 -10.21
C GLU A 504 -44.63 15.31 -11.00
N ILE A 505 -45.53 16.09 -11.59
CA ILE A 505 -46.49 15.61 -12.60
C ILE A 505 -46.02 16.18 -13.94
N GLU A 506 -45.47 15.34 -14.81
CA GLU A 506 -44.91 15.78 -16.09
C GLU A 506 -45.97 16.28 -17.08
N GLU A 507 -45.54 17.01 -18.11
CA GLU A 507 -46.42 17.50 -19.17
C GLU A 507 -47.22 16.36 -19.82
N GLY A 508 -48.54 16.52 -19.92
CA GLY A 508 -49.44 15.50 -20.46
C GLY A 508 -49.83 14.38 -19.48
N ALA A 509 -49.20 14.28 -18.31
CA ALA A 509 -49.59 13.38 -17.24
C ALA A 509 -50.79 13.90 -16.44
N THR A 510 -51.47 13.04 -15.69
CA THR A 510 -52.56 13.45 -14.79
C THR A 510 -52.49 12.74 -13.44
N LEU A 511 -52.52 13.48 -12.34
CA LEU A 511 -52.82 12.95 -11.00
C LEU A 511 -54.24 13.32 -10.60
N ILE A 512 -55.00 12.36 -10.07
CA ILE A 512 -56.38 12.57 -9.64
C ILE A 512 -56.50 12.32 -8.14
N ILE A 513 -56.97 13.32 -7.40
CA ILE A 513 -57.34 13.21 -5.99
C ILE A 513 -58.86 13.19 -5.90
N ASN A 514 -59.45 12.05 -5.53
CA ASN A 514 -60.90 11.86 -5.51
C ASN A 514 -61.53 12.33 -4.17
N SER A 515 -62.86 12.15 -4.05
CA SER A 515 -63.73 12.89 -3.12
C SER A 515 -63.57 12.64 -1.62
N ASN A 516 -62.60 11.83 -1.21
CA ASN A 516 -62.31 11.58 0.20
C ASN A 516 -60.81 11.72 0.51
N ALA A 517 -60.04 12.36 -0.37
CA ALA A 517 -58.61 12.53 -0.21
C ALA A 517 -58.20 14.01 -0.13
N VAL A 518 -57.29 14.34 0.79
CA VAL A 518 -56.74 15.70 0.94
C VAL A 518 -55.24 15.70 0.74
N ILE A 519 -54.69 16.75 0.12
CA ILE A 519 -53.24 16.92 0.00
C ILE A 519 -52.75 17.69 1.22
N ARG A 520 -51.68 17.21 1.87
CA ARG A 520 -50.88 17.99 2.80
C ARG A 520 -49.45 18.08 2.26
N ASN A 521 -48.99 19.29 2.01
CA ASN A 521 -47.68 19.52 1.41
C ASN A 521 -46.76 20.25 2.39
N ARG A 522 -45.58 19.67 2.63
CA ARG A 522 -44.41 20.28 3.28
C ARG A 522 -43.15 20.18 2.41
N GLY A 523 -43.19 19.42 1.32
CA GLY A 523 -42.12 19.27 0.36
C GLY A 523 -42.37 20.12 -0.89
N GLN A 524 -41.92 19.61 -2.03
CA GLN A 524 -42.09 20.26 -3.33
C GLN A 524 -43.11 19.48 -4.17
N LEU A 525 -44.07 20.21 -4.74
CA LEU A 525 -45.04 19.69 -5.71
C LEU A 525 -44.96 20.53 -7.00
N ILE A 526 -44.47 19.93 -8.08
CA ILE A 526 -44.36 20.53 -9.41
C ILE A 526 -45.46 19.94 -10.31
N ILE A 527 -46.25 20.82 -10.94
CA ILE A 527 -47.39 20.44 -11.78
C ILE A 527 -47.13 20.96 -13.19
N ASN A 528 -46.46 20.16 -14.03
CA ASN A 528 -46.26 20.42 -15.45
C ASN A 528 -47.38 19.81 -16.31
N GLY A 529 -48.06 18.76 -15.81
CA GLY A 529 -49.27 18.16 -16.37
C GLY A 529 -50.55 18.62 -15.68
N LEU A 530 -51.46 17.70 -15.36
CA LEU A 530 -52.75 18.02 -14.75
C LEU A 530 -52.91 17.43 -13.34
N LEU A 531 -53.05 18.29 -12.33
CA LEU A 531 -53.56 17.90 -11.02
C LEU A 531 -55.08 18.14 -10.96
N ARG A 532 -55.86 17.06 -10.87
CA ARG A 532 -57.32 17.12 -10.79
C ARG A 532 -57.82 16.73 -9.41
N LEU A 533 -58.40 17.70 -8.70
CA LEU A 533 -59.02 17.51 -7.42
C LEU A 533 -60.54 17.41 -7.58
N LYS A 534 -61.10 16.23 -7.30
CA LYS A 534 -62.55 15.93 -7.36
C LYS A 534 -63.11 15.75 -5.95
N ASN A 535 -62.84 16.70 -5.06
CA ASN A 535 -63.21 16.59 -3.65
C ASN A 535 -64.14 17.72 -3.19
N THR A 536 -65.15 17.35 -2.41
CA THR A 536 -66.14 18.22 -1.78
C THR A 536 -65.77 18.61 -0.34
N THR A 537 -64.81 17.91 0.28
CA THR A 537 -64.34 18.18 1.66
C THR A 537 -63.21 19.20 1.69
N LEU A 538 -63.43 20.30 2.42
CA LEU A 538 -62.46 21.37 2.64
C LEU A 538 -61.69 21.16 3.96
N PRO A 539 -60.40 21.53 4.04
CA PRO A 539 -59.56 22.06 2.96
C PRO A 539 -59.00 20.95 2.04
N LEU A 540 -59.04 21.18 0.71
CA LEU A 540 -58.54 20.21 -0.29
C LEU A 540 -57.01 20.11 -0.35
N ILE A 541 -56.32 21.25 -0.21
CA ILE A 541 -54.86 21.34 -0.16
C ILE A 541 -54.50 22.11 1.11
N ASN A 542 -53.62 21.53 1.92
CA ASN A 542 -52.99 22.19 3.06
C ASN A 542 -51.48 22.27 2.80
N ASN A 543 -51.01 23.41 2.31
CA ASN A 543 -49.60 23.66 2.05
C ASN A 543 -48.92 24.28 3.29
N ASN A 544 -48.36 23.45 4.17
CA ASN A 544 -47.83 23.84 5.47
C ASN A 544 -46.29 23.93 5.45
N GLY A 545 -45.77 24.87 4.68
CA GLY A 545 -44.32 25.11 4.54
C GLY A 545 -43.67 24.51 3.29
N GLY A 546 -44.44 23.76 2.48
CA GLY A 546 -43.98 23.27 1.17
C GLY A 546 -44.13 24.30 0.05
N SER A 547 -43.66 23.94 -1.14
CA SER A 547 -43.85 24.70 -2.38
C SER A 547 -44.80 23.96 -3.33
N ILE A 548 -45.66 24.71 -4.01
CA ILE A 548 -46.47 24.21 -5.12
C ILE A 548 -46.17 25.09 -6.32
N GLU A 549 -45.64 24.50 -7.37
CA GLU A 549 -45.32 25.17 -8.62
C GLU A 549 -46.22 24.61 -9.73
N ILE A 550 -46.84 25.49 -10.51
CA ILE A 550 -47.61 25.11 -11.70
C ILE A 550 -46.83 25.61 -12.90
N GLY A 551 -46.28 24.69 -13.68
CA GLY A 551 -45.47 25.00 -14.85
C GLY A 551 -46.29 25.58 -16.00
N PRO A 552 -45.65 26.00 -17.11
CA PRO A 552 -46.32 26.67 -18.23
C PRO A 552 -47.45 25.86 -18.89
N SER A 553 -47.30 24.53 -18.96
CA SER A 553 -48.31 23.59 -19.45
C SER A 553 -49.19 23.00 -18.34
N GLY A 554 -48.91 23.39 -17.09
CA GLY A 554 -49.53 22.87 -15.88
C GLY A 554 -50.98 23.30 -15.72
N GLY A 555 -51.81 22.37 -15.24
CA GLY A 555 -53.21 22.62 -14.91
C GLY A 555 -53.54 22.17 -13.48
N LEU A 556 -54.19 23.05 -12.72
CA LEU A 556 -54.84 22.69 -11.47
C LEU A 556 -56.36 22.83 -11.64
N ILE A 557 -57.09 21.71 -11.61
CA ILE A 557 -58.55 21.71 -11.69
C ILE A 557 -59.13 21.31 -10.34
N ILE A 558 -59.90 22.22 -9.74
CA ILE A 558 -60.68 21.98 -8.53
C ILE A 558 -62.15 21.88 -8.95
N LYS A 559 -62.71 20.67 -8.89
CA LYS A 559 -64.14 20.44 -9.15
C LYS A 559 -64.82 20.00 -7.85
N PRO A 560 -65.74 20.82 -7.31
CA PRO A 560 -66.60 20.40 -6.20
C PRO A 560 -67.54 19.28 -6.63
#